data_AF-A0A363THW9-F1
#
_entry.id   AF-A0A363THW9-F1
#
_cell.length_a   1.000
_cell.length_b   1.000
_cell.length_c   1.000
_cell.angle_alpha   90.00
_cell.angle_beta   90.00
_cell.angle_gamma   90.00
#
_symmetry.space_group_name_H-M   'P 1'
#
loop_
_entity.id
_entity.type
_entity.pdbx_description
1 polymer ?
#
loop_
_entity_poly.entity_id
_entity_poly.type
_entity_poly.pdbx_seq_one_letter_code
_entity_poly.pdbx_strand_id
1 'polypeptide(L)' 'TPPAPAAAARPVKPIVPGWTLRRVIDGGALVGGPFGVIEIEPGETVPGLGRIEEIRREDGRWVVVTRRGLIVPR' A
#
# COMPACT_ATOMS: atom_id res chain seq x y z
N THR A 1 12.46 -35.85 0.69
CA THR A 1 12.80 -34.41 0.69
C THR A 1 11.57 -33.64 1.12
N PRO A 2 11.56 -32.91 2.25
CA PRO A 2 10.42 -32.08 2.59
C PRO A 2 10.39 -30.88 1.62
N PRO A 3 9.23 -30.54 1.01
CA PRO A 3 9.09 -29.34 0.21
C PRO A 3 9.16 -28.10 1.12
N ALA A 4 9.81 -27.05 0.61
CA ALA A 4 10.08 -25.79 1.28
C ALA A 4 8.82 -25.14 1.88
N PRO A 5 8.94 -24.36 2.96
CA PRO A 5 7.79 -23.77 3.63
C PRO A 5 7.10 -22.80 2.70
N ALA A 6 5.77 -22.93 2.65
CA ALA A 6 4.86 -22.01 1.99
C ALA A 6 5.28 -20.57 2.30
N ALA A 7 5.72 -19.83 1.28
CA ALA A 7 5.65 -18.39 1.31
C ALA A 7 4.17 -18.08 1.55
N ALA A 8 3.84 -17.70 2.78
CA ALA A 8 2.49 -17.39 3.21
C ALA A 8 1.94 -16.38 2.20
N ALA A 9 1.02 -16.85 1.34
CA ALA A 9 0.20 -15.99 0.52
C ALA A 9 -0.69 -15.23 1.48
N ARG A 10 -0.15 -14.17 2.10
CA ARG A 10 -0.95 -13.14 2.77
C ARG A 10 -2.02 -12.78 1.76
N PRO A 11 -3.31 -12.74 2.13
CA PRO A 11 -4.37 -12.43 1.17
C PRO A 11 -4.02 -11.10 0.51
N VAL A 12 -3.53 -11.17 -0.74
CA VAL A 12 -3.05 -10.01 -1.46
C VAL A 12 -4.30 -9.26 -1.86
N LYS A 13 -4.71 -8.31 -1.01
CA LYS A 13 -5.64 -7.27 -1.40
C LYS A 13 -5.14 -6.71 -2.75
N PRO A 14 -6.03 -6.53 -3.73
CA PRO A 14 -5.61 -6.16 -5.08
C PRO A 14 -4.82 -4.85 -5.04
N ILE A 15 -3.77 -4.74 -5.86
CA ILE A 15 -3.04 -3.47 -6.00
C ILE A 15 -3.97 -2.48 -6.71
N VAL A 16 -4.11 -1.28 -6.15
CA VAL A 16 -4.98 -0.26 -6.75
C VAL A 16 -4.32 0.28 -8.02
N PRO A 17 -4.93 0.10 -9.21
CA PRO A 17 -4.33 0.55 -10.46
C PRO A 17 -4.28 2.08 -10.53
N GLY A 18 -3.23 2.61 -11.16
CA GLY A 18 -3.03 4.05 -11.29
C GLY A 18 -2.50 4.74 -10.03
N TRP A 19 -2.29 3.99 -8.95
CA TRP A 19 -1.70 4.47 -7.71
C TRP A 19 -0.34 3.81 -7.44
N THR A 20 0.60 4.57 -6.92
CA THR A 20 1.95 4.09 -6.64
C THR A 20 2.53 4.80 -5.43
N LEU A 21 3.12 4.04 -4.51
CA LEU A 21 3.78 4.60 -3.35
C LEU A 21 5.12 5.21 -3.77
N ARG A 22 5.29 6.51 -3.54
CA ARG A 22 6.53 7.22 -3.86
C ARG A 22 7.47 7.30 -2.68
N ARG A 23 6.96 7.64 -1.50
CA ARG A 23 7.77 7.81 -0.29
C ARG A 23 6.89 7.68 0.95
N VAL A 24 7.51 7.39 2.09
CA VAL A 24 6.87 7.42 3.41
C VAL A 24 7.64 8.41 4.27
N ILE A 25 6.95 9.34 4.91
CA ILE A 25 7.54 10.45 5.69
C ILE A 25 6.63 10.70 6.90
N ASP A 26 7.22 10.80 8.09
CA ASP A 26 6.54 11.19 9.34
C ASP A 26 5.27 10.39 9.69
N GLY A 27 5.21 9.11 9.31
CA GLY A 27 4.03 8.26 9.54
C GLY A 27 2.95 8.36 8.45
N GLY A 28 3.11 9.29 7.50
CA GLY A 28 2.33 9.40 6.28
C GLY A 28 3.03 8.78 5.06
N ALA A 29 2.30 8.68 3.95
CA ALA A 29 2.76 8.14 2.68
C ALA A 29 2.48 9.13 1.54
N LEU A 30 3.51 9.45 0.75
CA LEU A 30 3.35 10.12 -0.53
C LEU A 30 3.01 9.09 -1.60
N VAL A 31 1.81 9.18 -2.15
CA VAL A 31 1.32 8.32 -3.24
C VAL A 31 1.09 9.15 -4.49
N GLY A 32 1.59 8.65 -5.63
CA GLY A 32 1.29 9.18 -6.95
C GLY A 32 0.04 8.53 -7.51
N GLY A 33 -0.92 9.33 -7.93
CA GLY A 33 -2.18 8.92 -8.52
C GLY A 33 -2.45 9.60 -9.87
N PRO A 34 -3.62 9.34 -10.48
CA PRO A 34 -4.04 9.99 -11.73
C PRO A 34 -4.19 11.51 -11.60
N PHE A 35 -4.35 12.03 -10.39
CA PHE A 35 -4.50 13.46 -10.11
C PHE A 35 -3.19 14.14 -9.68
N GLY A 36 -2.07 13.42 -9.63
CA GLY A 36 -0.78 13.91 -9.14
C GLY A 36 -0.30 13.18 -7.88
N VAL A 37 0.68 13.76 -7.18
CA VAL A 37 1.19 13.22 -5.91
C VAL A 37 0.41 13.82 -4.76
N ILE A 38 -0.09 12.97 -3.86
CA ILE A 38 -0.77 13.37 -2.64
C ILE A 38 -0.11 12.70 -1.44
N GLU A 39 -0.21 13.34 -0.29
CA GLU A 39 0.14 12.76 1.00
C GLU A 39 -1.10 12.13 1.62
N ILE A 40 -0.93 10.97 2.23
CA ILE A 40 -2.01 10.22 2.87
C ILE A 40 -1.54 9.70 4.23
N GLU A 41 -2.45 9.65 5.19
CA GLU A 41 -2.19 9.16 6.54
C GLU A 41 -3.16 8.04 6.95
N PRO A 42 -2.76 7.14 7.88
CA PRO A 42 -3.66 6.12 8.40
C PRO A 42 -4.91 6.75 9.03
N GLY A 43 -6.09 6.25 8.64
CA GLY A 43 -7.39 6.78 9.05
C GLY A 43 -7.99 7.78 8.06
N GLU A 44 -7.21 8.37 7.16
CA GLU A 44 -7.70 9.29 6.15
C GLU A 44 -8.51 8.56 5.07
N THR A 45 -9.50 9.22 4.46
CA THR A 45 -10.28 8.65 3.36
C THR A 45 -10.01 9.39 2.07
N VAL A 46 -9.38 8.70 1.13
CA VAL A 46 -8.93 9.29 -0.12
C VAL A 46 -9.84 8.84 -1.28
N PRO A 47 -10.36 9.76 -2.10
CA PRO A 47 -11.11 9.41 -3.30
C PRO A 47 -10.27 8.53 -4.23
N GLY A 48 -10.76 7.35 -4.58
CA GLY A 48 -10.01 6.39 -5.39
C GLY A 48 -9.34 5.28 -4.59
N LEU A 49 -8.77 5.57 -3.41
CA LEU A 49 -8.09 4.59 -2.55
C LEU A 49 -8.96 4.06 -1.41
N GLY A 50 -9.97 4.83 -1.01
CA GLY A 50 -10.79 4.57 0.18
C GLY A 50 -10.08 5.00 1.46
N ARG A 51 -10.55 4.45 2.59
CA ARG A 51 -9.89 4.66 3.89
C ARG A 51 -8.52 4.00 3.89
N ILE A 52 -7.51 4.74 4.32
CA ILE A 52 -6.18 4.23 4.59
C ILE A 52 -6.26 3.50 5.93
N GLU A 53 -6.00 2.20 5.91
CA GLU A 53 -6.05 1.38 7.10
C GLU A 53 -4.72 1.48 7.84
N GLU A 54 -3.61 1.28 7.12
CA GLU A 54 -2.27 1.24 7.70
C GLU A 54 -1.20 1.48 6.65
N ILE A 55 -0.03 1.95 7.07
CA ILE A 55 1.19 2.04 6.27
C ILE A 55 2.23 1.16 6.93
N ARG A 56 2.62 0.06 6.26
CA ARG A 56 3.56 -0.92 6.82
C ARG A 56 4.68 -1.22 5.85
N ARG A 57 5.77 -1.79 6.34
CA ARG A 57 6.89 -2.22 5.50
C ARG A 57 6.89 -3.75 5.40
N GLU A 58 6.58 -4.28 4.22
CA GLU A 58 6.63 -5.71 3.91
C GLU A 58 7.86 -6.02 3.06
N ASP A 59 8.66 -6.99 3.49
CA ASP A 59 9.82 -7.48 2.74
C ASP A 59 10.76 -6.34 2.27
N GLY A 60 10.94 -5.33 3.12
CA GLY A 60 11.77 -4.16 2.84
C GLY A 60 11.10 -3.09 1.96
N ARG A 61 9.91 -3.36 1.42
CA ARG A 61 9.10 -2.44 0.61
C ARG A 61 7.98 -1.85 1.46
N TRP A 62 7.74 -0.55 1.32
CA TRP A 62 6.59 0.06 1.96
C TRP A 62 5.30 -0.38 1.24
N VAL A 63 4.22 -0.60 1.98
CA VAL A 63 2.92 -1.00 1.45
C VAL A 63 1.87 -0.24 2.22
N VAL A 64 1.04 0.51 1.50
CA VAL A 64 -0.14 1.15 2.09
C VAL A 64 -1.29 0.17 1.97
N VAL A 65 -1.87 -0.18 3.10
CA VAL A 65 -3.08 -0.97 3.18
C VAL A 65 -4.25 -0.01 3.19
N THR A 66 -5.14 -0.15 2.22
CA THR A 66 -6.38 0.60 2.17
C THR A 66 -7.57 -0.36 2.17
N ARG A 67 -8.76 0.20 2.37
CA ARG A 67 -10.00 -0.56 2.29
C ARG A 67 -10.27 -1.08 0.86
N ARG A 68 -9.86 -0.36 -0.19
CA ARG A 68 -10.05 -0.79 -1.59
C ARG A 68 -8.93 -1.69 -2.10
N GLY A 69 -7.73 -1.63 -1.54
CA GLY A 69 -6.60 -2.40 -2.05
C GLY A 69 -5.28 -2.10 -1.36
N LEU A 70 -4.19 -2.51 -2.01
CA LEU A 70 -2.82 -2.19 -1.60
C LEU A 70 -2.21 -1.16 -2.54
N ILE A 71 -1.38 -0.29 -2.00
CA ILE A 71 -0.54 0.59 -2.79
C ILE A 71 0.90 0.19 -2.51
N VAL A 72 1.60 -0.20 -3.56
CA VAL A 72 2.99 -0.63 -3.50
C VAL A 72 3.89 0.38 -4.22
N PRO A 73 5.18 0.44 -3.88
CA PRO A 73 6.16 1.18 -4.65
C PRO A 73 6.31 0.51 -6.00
N ARG A 74 6.40 1.34 -7.03
CA ARG A 74 6.74 0.89 -8.38
C ARG A 74 8.24 0.84 -8.54
#